data_AF-A0AAJ0IY64-F1
#
_entry.id   AF-A0AAJ0IY64-F1
#
_cell.length_a   1.000
_cell.length_b   1.000
_cell.length_c   1.000
_cell.angle_alpha   90.00
_cell.angle_beta   90.00
_cell.angle_gamma   90.00
#
_symmetry.space_group_name_H-M   'P 1'
#
loop_
_entity.id
_entity.type
_entity.pdbx_description
1 polymer ?
#
loop_
_entity_poly.entity_id
_entity_poly.type
_entity_poly.pdbx_seq_one_letter_code
_entity_poly.pdbx_strand_id
1 'polypeptide(L)'
;MRAVRWLVLGSALLVIGVIATLPLRLVLPVDTLPFAALEAQGSIWNGTLRGVTWTSMDLGDVGVRLRPLPLLRGQRQVQLRSATAQLVALQGARQGVQQANGRLL
;
A
#
# COMPACT_ATOMS: atom_id res chain seq x y z
N MET A 1 38.61 8.05 -1.10
CA MET A 1 37.36 7.99 -1.91
C MET A 1 36.78 6.58 -2.10
N ARG A 2 37.59 5.51 -2.28
CA ARG A 2 37.05 4.14 -2.46
C ARG A 2 36.21 3.65 -1.27
N ALA A 3 36.69 3.82 -0.04
CA ALA A 3 35.97 3.41 1.18
C ALA A 3 34.61 4.11 1.33
N VAL A 4 34.56 5.43 1.07
CA VAL A 4 33.30 6.20 1.07
C VAL A 4 32.32 5.69 0.03
N ARG A 5 32.81 5.35 -1.17
CA ARG A 5 31.96 4.80 -2.24
C ARG A 5 31.32 3.47 -1.84
N TRP A 6 32.08 2.59 -1.17
CA TRP A 6 31.57 1.33 -0.65
C TRP A 6 30.58 1.53 0.50
N LEU A 7 30.84 2.47 1.40
CA LEU A 7 29.89 2.82 2.48
C LEU A 7 28.56 3.34 1.92
N VAL A 8 28.61 4.21 0.92
CA VAL A 8 27.40 4.73 0.26
C VAL A 8 26.61 3.60 -0.38
N LEU A 9 27.27 2.73 -1.16
CA LEU A 9 26.62 1.58 -1.79
C LEU A 9 26.02 0.62 -0.76
N GLY A 10 26.76 0.30 0.32
CA GLY A 10 26.28 -0.54 1.40
C GLY A 10 25.06 0.06 2.09
N SER A 11 25.08 1.36 2.39
CA SER A 11 23.96 2.06 3.02
C SER A 11 22.71 2.07 2.13
N ALA A 12 22.88 2.30 0.82
CA ALA A 12 21.76 2.31 -0.12
C ALA A 12 21.11 0.93 -0.23
N LEU A 13 21.90 -0.14 -0.31
CA LEU A 13 21.41 -1.52 -0.32
C LEU A 13 20.67 -1.88 0.96
N LEU A 14 21.18 -1.43 2.11
CA LEU A 14 20.51 -1.63 3.40
C LEU A 14 19.14 -0.95 3.44
N VAL A 15 19.06 0.32 3.02
CA VAL A 15 17.79 1.05 2.94
C VAL A 15 16.81 0.35 2.00
N ILE A 16 17.26 -0.07 0.82
CA ILE A 16 16.43 -0.83 -0.14
C ILE A 16 15.93 -2.13 0.49
N GLY A 17 16.80 -2.87 1.19
CA GLY A 17 16.44 -4.12 1.87
C GLY A 17 15.39 -3.93 2.98
N VAL A 18 15.51 -2.87 3.77
CA VAL A 18 14.52 -2.51 4.79
C VAL A 18 13.18 -2.17 4.15
N ILE A 19 13.18 -1.36 3.09
CA ILE A 19 11.94 -0.98 2.39
C ILE A 19 11.30 -2.20 1.71
N ALA A 20 12.10 -3.08 1.11
CA ALA A 20 11.63 -4.31 0.47
C ALA A 20 10.97 -5.29 1.45
N THR A 21 11.39 -5.27 2.72
CA THR A 21 10.86 -6.14 3.78
C THR A 21 9.90 -5.43 4.73
N LEU A 22 9.56 -4.16 4.46
CA LEU A 22 8.79 -3.33 5.38
C LEU A 22 7.43 -3.98 5.71
N PRO A 23 7.20 -4.35 6.98
CA PRO A 23 5.99 -5.06 7.36
C PRO A 23 4.78 -4.11 7.29
N LEU A 24 3.68 -4.64 6.77
CA LEU A 24 2.45 -3.89 6.53
C LEU A 24 1.96 -3.18 7.81
N ARG A 25 2.07 -3.87 8.96
CA ARG A 25 1.63 -3.38 10.27
C ARG A 25 2.28 -2.08 10.75
N LEU A 26 3.47 -1.73 10.25
CA LEU A 26 4.15 -0.49 10.62
C LEU A 26 3.63 0.74 9.85
N VAL A 27 2.97 0.50 8.72
CA VAL A 27 2.54 1.55 7.79
C VAL A 27 1.04 1.81 7.90
N LEU A 28 0.27 0.95 8.58
CA LEU A 28 -1.14 1.19 8.84
C LEU A 28 -1.30 2.15 10.03
N PRO A 29 -1.80 3.38 9.82
CA PRO A 29 -2.25 4.20 10.92
C PRO A 29 -3.60 3.68 11.42
N VAL A 30 -3.58 2.92 12.52
CA VAL A 30 -4.79 2.29 13.09
C VAL A 30 -5.83 3.35 13.47
N ASP A 31 -5.40 4.55 13.85
CA ASP A 31 -6.31 5.59 14.39
C ASP A 31 -6.95 6.49 13.34
N THR A 32 -6.46 6.51 12.09
CA THR A 32 -6.92 7.47 11.07
C THR A 32 -7.66 6.82 9.90
N LEU A 33 -7.82 5.50 9.92
CA LEU A 33 -8.46 4.77 8.83
C LEU A 33 -9.95 4.57 9.13
N PRO A 34 -10.84 4.72 8.12
CA PRO A 34 -12.27 4.48 8.28
C PRO A 34 -12.63 2.99 8.41
N PHE A 35 -11.63 2.12 8.54
CA PHE A 35 -11.78 0.68 8.68
C PHE A 35 -10.89 0.17 9.81
N ALA A 36 -11.35 -0.86 10.52
CA ALA A 36 -10.57 -1.59 11.51
C ALA A 36 -10.18 -2.95 10.91
N ALA A 37 -9.01 -3.47 11.29
CA ALA A 37 -8.56 -4.81 10.92
C ALA A 37 -8.08 -5.52 12.19
N LEU A 38 -8.41 -6.80 12.33
CA LEU A 38 -7.96 -7.61 13.47
C LEU A 38 -6.47 -7.90 13.40
N GLU A 39 -5.96 -8.17 12.20
CA GLU A 39 -4.57 -8.52 12.00
C GLU A 39 -4.05 -8.00 10.67
N ALA A 40 -2.76 -7.62 10.64
CA ALA A 40 -2.04 -7.26 9.43
C ALA A 40 -0.82 -8.16 9.28
N GLN A 41 -0.77 -8.92 8.19
CA GLN A 41 0.28 -9.89 7.90
C GLN A 41 1.02 -9.52 6.60
N GLY A 42 2.30 -9.93 6.51
CA GLY A 42 3.13 -9.71 5.34
C GLY A 42 3.75 -8.31 5.23
N SER A 43 4.27 -7.99 4.04
CA SER A 43 4.92 -6.72 3.74
C SER A 43 3.97 -5.78 2.98
N ILE A 44 4.32 -4.49 2.90
CA ILE A 44 3.55 -3.52 2.09
C ILE A 44 3.43 -3.90 0.60
N TRP A 45 4.32 -4.77 0.11
CA TRP A 45 4.34 -5.26 -1.28
C TRP A 45 3.46 -6.49 -1.49
N ASN A 46 3.22 -7.26 -0.43
CA ASN A 46 2.41 -8.47 -0.47
C ASN A 46 1.91 -8.77 0.93
N GLY A 47 0.83 -8.09 1.33
CA GLY A 47 0.26 -8.21 2.65
C GLY A 47 -1.22 -8.54 2.61
N THR A 48 -1.74 -8.96 3.75
CA THR A 48 -3.15 -9.27 3.95
C THR A 48 -3.60 -8.68 5.28
N LEU A 49 -4.80 -8.11 5.28
CA LEU A 49 -5.51 -7.68 6.46
C LEU A 49 -6.61 -8.70 6.74
N ARG A 50 -6.68 -9.20 7.97
CA ARG A 50 -7.71 -10.15 8.39
C ARG A 50 -8.79 -9.48 9.20
N GLY A 51 -10.04 -9.92 8.98
CA GLY A 51 -11.21 -9.42 9.69
C GLY A 51 -11.36 -7.91 9.56
N VAL A 52 -11.31 -7.40 8.32
CA VAL A 52 -11.48 -5.98 8.04
C VAL A 52 -12.95 -5.62 8.21
N THR A 53 -13.22 -4.61 9.02
CA THR A 53 -14.56 -4.08 9.26
C THR A 53 -14.60 -2.60 8.88
N TRP A 54 -15.64 -2.17 8.18
CA TRP A 54 -15.82 -0.81 7.71
C TRP A 54 -17.16 -0.28 8.17
N THR A 55 -17.18 0.64 9.15
CA THR A 55 -18.39 1.34 9.64
C THR A 55 -19.62 0.43 9.82
N SER A 56 -19.42 -0.80 10.32
CA SER A 56 -20.43 -1.88 10.53
C SER A 56 -20.59 -2.94 9.41
N MET A 57 -19.83 -2.86 8.31
CA MET A 57 -19.78 -3.89 7.28
C MET A 57 -18.54 -4.78 7.46
N ASP A 58 -18.73 -6.09 7.55
CA ASP A 58 -17.63 -7.06 7.59
C ASP A 58 -17.17 -7.34 6.14
N LEU A 59 -15.94 -6.93 5.83
CA LEU A 59 -15.28 -7.18 4.54
C LEU A 59 -14.46 -8.48 4.56
N GLY A 60 -14.28 -9.09 5.73
CA GLY A 60 -13.44 -10.28 5.91
C GLY A 60 -11.98 -10.00 5.58
N ASP A 61 -11.37 -10.92 4.81
CA ASP A 61 -9.95 -10.84 4.48
C ASP A 61 -9.70 -9.95 3.25
N VAL A 62 -8.81 -8.97 3.41
CA VAL A 62 -8.45 -7.99 2.37
C VAL A 62 -6.96 -8.06 2.07
N GLY A 63 -6.60 -8.50 0.86
CA GLY A 63 -5.25 -8.42 0.33
C GLY A 63 -4.86 -6.97 0.01
N VAL A 64 -3.67 -6.57 0.44
CA VAL A 64 -3.10 -5.22 0.25
C VAL A 64 -1.77 -5.32 -0.47
N ARG A 65 -1.64 -4.59 -1.58
CA ARG A 65 -0.38 -4.55 -2.35
C ARG A 65 -0.10 -3.14 -2.88
N LEU A 66 1.03 -2.58 -2.45
CA LEU A 66 1.59 -1.35 -3.00
C LEU A 66 2.27 -1.64 -4.34
N ARG A 67 2.01 -0.83 -5.36
CA ARG A 67 2.70 -0.97 -6.66
C ARG A 67 4.00 -0.14 -6.66
N PRO A 68 5.16 -0.73 -7.01
CA PRO A 68 6.43 -0.01 -7.01
C PRO A 68 6.58 0.97 -8.18
N LEU A 69 6.07 0.62 -9.37
CA LEU A 69 6.23 1.45 -10.57
C LEU A 69 5.60 2.85 -10.43
N PRO A 70 4.38 3.00 -9.87
CA PRO A 70 3.80 4.32 -9.61
C PRO A 70 4.62 5.15 -8.62
N LEU A 71 5.28 4.54 -7.61
CA LEU A 71 6.08 5.26 -6.62
C LEU A 71 7.25 6.00 -7.27
N LEU A 72 7.87 5.38 -8.28
CA LEU A 72 8.93 6.01 -9.08
C LEU A 72 8.46 7.26 -9.82
N ARG A 73 7.14 7.40 -10.05
CA ARG A 73 6.51 8.57 -10.68
C ARG A 73 5.90 9.55 -9.65
N GLY A 74 6.15 9.35 -8.36
CA GLY A 74 5.54 10.14 -7.29
C GLY A 74 4.05 9.86 -7.07
N GLN A 75 3.57 8.67 -7.49
CA GLN A 75 2.19 8.23 -7.32
C GLN A 75 2.14 7.05 -6.35
N ARG A 76 1.23 7.09 -5.38
CA ARG A 76 0.96 5.98 -4.46
C ARG A 76 -0.25 5.21 -4.97
N GLN A 77 -0.01 4.01 -5.50
CA GLN A 77 -1.08 3.10 -5.94
C GLN A 77 -1.14 1.89 -5.03
N VAL A 78 -2.27 1.72 -4.36
CA VAL A 78 -2.56 0.58 -3.49
C VAL A 78 -3.67 -0.24 -4.10
N GLN A 79 -3.46 -1.54 -4.22
CA GLN A 79 -4.49 -2.49 -4.63
C GLN A 79 -5.06 -3.17 -3.39
N LEU A 80 -6.38 -3.15 -3.28
CA LEU A 80 -7.15 -3.81 -2.24
C LEU A 80 -7.98 -4.90 -2.91
N ARG A 81 -7.90 -6.13 -2.42
CA ARG A 81 -8.66 -7.27 -2.94
C ARG A 81 -9.36 -7.96 -1.80
N SER A 82 -10.68 -8.03 -1.86
CA SER A 82 -11.52 -8.80 -0.94
C SER A 82 -12.23 -9.92 -1.71
N ALA A 83 -12.98 -10.76 -1.00
CA ALA A 83 -13.80 -11.79 -1.64
C ALA A 83 -14.90 -11.19 -2.54
N THR A 84 -15.39 -9.98 -2.21
CA THR A 84 -16.55 -9.36 -2.85
C THR A 84 -16.19 -8.20 -3.79
N ALA A 85 -15.00 -7.61 -3.65
CA ALA A 85 -14.59 -6.45 -4.42
C ALA A 85 -13.09 -6.37 -4.66
N GLN A 86 -12.70 -5.79 -5.80
CA GLN A 86 -11.33 -5.38 -6.08
C GLN A 86 -11.30 -3.87 -6.29
N LEU A 87 -10.51 -3.18 -5.48
CA LEU A 87 -10.41 -1.72 -5.49
C LEU A 87 -8.96 -1.32 -5.72
N VAL A 88 -8.75 -0.25 -6.47
CA VAL A 88 -7.43 0.35 -6.68
C VAL A 88 -7.49 1.78 -6.19
N ALA A 89 -6.84 2.05 -5.07
CA ALA A 89 -6.68 3.39 -4.55
C ALA A 89 -5.46 4.03 -5.21
N LEU A 90 -5.69 5.11 -5.96
CA LEU A 90 -4.64 5.94 -6.55
C LEU A 90 -4.58 7.25 -5.76
N GLN A 91 -3.42 7.56 -5.20
CA GLN A 91 -3.17 8.81 -4.49
C GLN A 91 -1.86 9.40 -5.01
N GLY A 92 -1.92 10.55 -5.71
CA GLY A 92 -0.73 11.12 -6.33
C GLY A 92 -0.86 12.62 -6.62
N ALA A 93 0.25 13.22 -7.03
CA ALA A 93 0.39 14.67 -7.24
C ALA A 93 -0.49 15.27 -8.37
N ARG A 94 -1.19 14.44 -9.14
CA ARG A 94 -2.24 14.90 -10.07
C ARG A 94 -3.60 14.46 -9.54
N GLN A 95 -4.22 15.33 -8.75
CA GLN A 95 -5.65 15.24 -8.46
C GLN A 95 -6.40 15.35 -9.78
N GLY A 96 -6.90 14.23 -10.28
CA GLY A 96 -7.68 14.18 -11.51
C GLY A 96 -8.50 12.92 -11.56
N VAL A 97 -9.78 13.02 -11.22
CA VAL A 97 -10.79 12.01 -11.53
C VAL A 97 -11.02 12.10 -13.04
N GLN A 98 -10.18 11.43 -13.85
CA GLN A 98 -10.45 11.23 -15.27
C GLN A 98 -11.16 9.88 -15.42
N GLN A 99 -12.40 9.95 -15.93
CA GLN A 99 -13.29 8.85 -16.31
C GLN A 99 -14.09 8.20 -15.17
N ALA A 100 -14.88 9.02 -14.47
CA ALA A 100 -16.24 8.60 -14.12
C ALA A 100 -17.11 8.68 -15.39
N ASN A 101 -17.01 7.68 -16.28
CA ASN A 101 -17.93 7.57 -17.42
C ASN A 101 -19.19 6.83 -16.94
N GLY A 102 -19.96 7.49 -16.07
CA GLY A 102 -21.29 7.06 -15.69
C GLY A 102 -22.28 7.54 -16.74
N ARG A 103 -22.76 6.63 -17.58
CA ARG A 103 -23.88 6.88 -18.48
C ARG A 103 -25.14 6.71 -17.65
N LEU A 104 -25.76 7.81 -17.24
CA LEU A 104 -27.11 7.79 -16.68
C LEU A 104 -28.06 7.49 -17.85
N LEU A 105 -28.84 6.41 -17.69
CA LEU A 105 -30.00 6.12 -18.52
C LEU A 105 -31.09 7.17 -18.26
#